data_AF-A0A8J1TWB5-F1
#
_entry.id   AF-A0A8J1TWB5-F1
#
_cell.length_a   1.000
_cell.length_b   1.000
_cell.length_c   1.000
_cell.angle_alpha   90.00
_cell.angle_beta   90.00
_cell.angle_gamma   90.00
#
_symmetry.space_group_name_H-M   'P 1'
#
loop_
_entity.id
_entity.type
_entity.pdbx_description
1 polymer ?
#
loop_
_entity_poly.entity_id
_entity_poly.type
_entity_poly.pdbx_seq_one_letter_code
_entity_poly.pdbx_strand_id
1 'polypeptide(L)'
;MSFFGALDILSSGGDGETFVTDFSSFKIVYLLTVYLPVLMGAFLWSQEHLGAKIACFPNIALGDNQNKALNSHCWSEGFYVTDPTDITKSLKTQPHRFFAIYLGVQAVVFIVPVLVWNTLTKATLLGILAATKTFLSDLADLLIDGSDAEDVREAGIAMVKIRMRIAQYYESTMEFAYNSKIAIKFIGRLLLEMALLVTFIVIQLFVYDSSSEKRFYCVLPGNYTNQVHCTLPMLDMLDNVWYANVIALGIALLINIVFICGAIKKLCQRSTPDIFMELPFDVDYPSNSVWKTSQANLSYKLMSSLFWENNPITTQLFMVQSLSANEQLSENLMKMNIQESSA
;
A
#
# COMPACT_ATOMS: atom_id res chain seq x y z
N MET A 1 15.10 20.82 -0.86
CA MET A 1 13.77 20.23 -1.06
C MET A 1 13.12 20.07 0.30
N SER A 2 12.13 20.90 0.61
CA SER A 2 11.44 20.91 1.91
C SER A 2 10.55 19.67 2.05
N PHE A 3 10.51 19.08 3.25
CA PHE A 3 9.60 17.99 3.61
C PHE A 3 8.12 18.32 3.32
N PHE A 4 7.77 19.62 3.31
CA PHE A 4 6.46 20.13 2.92
C PHE A 4 6.17 20.03 1.41
N GLY A 5 7.18 20.02 0.53
CA GLY A 5 6.96 19.84 -0.92
C GLY A 5 6.47 18.44 -1.31
N ALA A 6 6.72 17.42 -0.48
CA ALA A 6 6.15 16.09 -0.66
C ALA A 6 4.68 16.02 -0.20
N LEU A 7 4.30 16.89 0.75
CA LEU A 7 2.92 17.06 1.21
C LEU A 7 2.10 17.89 0.23
N ASP A 8 2.68 18.85 -0.49
CA ASP A 8 2.00 19.57 -1.57
C ASP A 8 1.61 18.66 -2.75
N ILE A 9 2.39 17.60 -3.02
CA ILE A 9 2.04 16.55 -4.02
C ILE A 9 0.84 15.70 -3.54
N LEU A 10 0.60 15.63 -2.22
CA LEU A 10 -0.53 14.91 -1.62
C LEU A 10 -1.74 15.84 -1.33
N SER A 11 -1.49 17.14 -1.17
CA SER A 11 -2.46 18.18 -0.85
C SER A 11 -3.00 18.92 -2.08
N SER A 12 -2.39 18.76 -3.26
CA SER A 12 -3.01 19.16 -4.53
C SER A 12 -4.13 18.18 -4.90
N GLY A 13 -5.12 18.05 -4.01
CA GLY A 13 -6.36 17.29 -4.15
C GLY A 13 -7.34 17.96 -5.11
N GLY A 14 -6.88 18.32 -6.31
CA GLY A 14 -7.70 18.82 -7.41
C GLY A 14 -7.87 17.81 -8.54
N ASP A 15 -6.84 16.98 -8.78
CA ASP A 15 -6.87 16.04 -9.89
C ASP A 15 -7.15 14.64 -9.37
N GLY A 16 -8.44 14.27 -9.39
CA GLY A 16 -8.94 12.93 -9.07
C GLY A 16 -8.28 11.79 -9.86
N GLU A 17 -7.35 12.09 -10.77
CA GLU A 17 -6.55 11.14 -11.55
C GLU A 17 -5.33 10.58 -10.78
N THR A 18 -4.83 11.26 -9.75
CA THR A 18 -3.58 10.85 -9.05
C THR A 18 -3.77 9.74 -8.02
N PHE A 19 -4.98 9.57 -7.47
CA PHE A 19 -5.28 8.54 -6.44
C PHE A 19 -5.83 7.22 -6.99
N VAL A 20 -6.07 7.14 -8.31
CA VAL A 20 -6.67 5.97 -8.97
C VAL A 20 -5.62 4.91 -9.34
N THR A 21 -4.32 5.26 -9.31
CA THR A 21 -3.24 4.35 -9.74
C THR A 21 -2.74 3.40 -8.66
N ASP A 22 -3.16 3.57 -7.39
CA ASP A 22 -2.77 2.71 -6.27
C ASP A 22 -3.97 1.92 -5.73
N PHE A 23 -3.77 0.61 -5.55
CA PHE A 23 -4.81 -0.28 -5.05
C PHE A 23 -5.21 0.06 -3.60
N SER A 24 -6.48 -0.14 -3.27
CA SER A 24 -7.03 0.17 -1.94
C SER A 24 -6.26 -0.50 -0.79
N SER A 25 -5.73 -1.70 -1.03
CA SER A 25 -4.88 -2.40 -0.07
C SER A 25 -3.56 -1.70 0.21
N PHE A 26 -2.88 -1.17 -0.81
CA PHE A 26 -1.64 -0.41 -0.60
C PHE A 26 -1.90 0.88 0.16
N LYS A 27 -3.09 1.49 0.02
CA LYS A 27 -3.49 2.64 0.85
C LYS A 27 -3.59 2.25 2.33
N ILE A 28 -4.13 1.08 2.63
CA ILE A 28 -4.19 0.55 4.01
C ILE A 28 -2.77 0.26 4.53
N VAL A 29 -1.92 -0.41 3.74
CA VAL A 29 -0.52 -0.67 4.11
C VAL A 29 0.23 0.63 4.37
N TYR A 30 0.06 1.64 3.50
CA TYR A 30 0.67 2.95 3.65
C TYR A 30 0.17 3.68 4.90
N LEU A 31 -1.12 3.59 5.20
CA LEU A 31 -1.69 4.14 6.43
C LEU A 31 -1.08 3.52 7.68
N LEU A 32 -0.90 2.20 7.69
CA LEU A 32 -0.30 1.47 8.81
C LEU A 32 1.21 1.71 8.95
N THR A 33 1.93 1.88 7.85
CA THR A 33 3.42 1.94 7.85
C THR A 33 3.99 3.36 7.83
N VAL A 34 3.20 4.36 7.43
CA VAL A 34 3.63 5.76 7.30
C VAL A 34 2.82 6.67 8.22
N TYR A 35 1.50 6.77 8.02
CA TYR A 35 0.68 7.74 8.76
C TYR A 35 0.59 7.41 10.25
N LEU A 36 0.36 6.14 10.59
CA LEU A 36 0.22 5.71 11.98
C LEU A 36 1.53 5.93 12.78
N PRO A 37 2.73 5.55 12.30
CA PRO A 37 3.98 5.86 12.99
C PRO A 37 4.26 7.35 13.13
N VAL A 38 3.92 8.18 12.14
CA VAL A 38 4.06 9.64 12.24
C VAL A 38 3.16 10.19 13.34
N LEU A 39 1.90 9.76 13.39
CA LEU A 39 0.96 10.16 14.43
C LEU A 39 1.45 9.74 15.82
N MET A 40 1.90 8.50 15.95
CA MET A 40 2.48 7.96 17.19
C MET A 40 3.74 8.73 17.60
N GLY A 41 4.64 9.01 16.67
CA GLY A 41 5.86 9.77 16.91
C GLY A 41 5.55 11.21 17.35
N ALA A 42 4.61 11.87 16.68
CA ALA A 42 4.14 13.21 17.05
C ALA A 42 3.48 13.22 18.45
N PHE A 43 2.69 12.20 18.77
CA PHE A 43 2.10 12.03 20.08
C PHE A 43 3.17 11.86 21.17
N LEU A 44 4.13 10.94 20.99
CA LEU A 44 5.25 10.75 21.92
C LEU A 44 6.06 12.04 22.11
N TRP A 45 6.37 12.73 21.01
CA TRP A 45 7.07 14.01 21.03
C TRP A 45 6.33 15.08 21.81
N SER A 46 5.00 15.16 21.64
CA SER A 46 4.16 16.12 22.37
C SER A 46 4.14 15.83 23.88
N GLN A 47 4.05 14.56 24.25
CA GLN A 47 4.06 14.13 25.65
C GLN A 47 5.39 14.47 26.30
N GLU A 48 6.50 14.24 25.60
CA GLU A 48 7.86 14.59 26.07
C GLU A 48 8.02 16.09 26.38
N HIS A 49 7.24 16.97 25.75
CA HIS A 49 7.23 18.42 26.03
C HIS A 49 6.30 18.83 27.17
N LEU A 50 5.24 18.07 27.42
CA LEU A 50 4.23 18.39 28.44
C LEU A 50 4.57 17.82 29.82
N GLY A 51 5.30 16.70 29.87
CA GLY A 51 5.60 15.97 31.11
C GLY A 51 7.07 15.98 31.51
N ALA A 52 7.34 15.60 32.77
CA ALA A 52 8.70 15.28 33.20
C ALA A 52 9.15 13.96 32.54
N LYS A 53 10.26 13.99 31.80
CA LYS A 53 10.82 12.81 31.11
C LYS A 53 11.23 11.70 32.09
N ILE A 54 11.71 12.12 33.26
CA ILE A 54 12.16 11.27 34.35
C ILE A 54 11.71 11.91 35.66
N ALA A 55 11.33 11.07 36.62
CA ALA A 55 11.02 11.49 37.98
C ALA A 55 11.99 10.81 38.95
N CYS A 56 12.87 11.60 39.58
CA CYS A 56 13.82 11.11 40.58
C CYS A 56 13.35 11.45 42.00
N PHE A 57 13.59 10.53 42.93
CA PHE A 57 13.15 10.61 44.32
C PHE A 57 14.38 10.68 45.24
N PRO A 58 14.95 11.89 45.47
CA PRO A 58 16.09 12.04 46.37
C PRO A 58 15.69 11.79 47.82
N ASN A 59 16.59 11.22 48.62
CA ASN A 59 16.39 11.00 50.06
C ASN A 59 16.40 12.30 50.90
N ILE A 60 16.71 13.45 50.27
CA ILE A 60 16.80 14.77 50.91
C ILE A 60 15.82 15.69 50.19
N ALA A 61 15.12 16.55 50.95
CA ALA A 61 14.26 17.58 50.38
C ALA A 61 15.12 18.61 49.61
N LEU A 62 15.07 18.54 48.28
CA LEU A 62 15.70 19.50 47.38
C LEU A 62 14.68 20.56 46.96
N GLY A 63 15.16 21.80 46.74
CA GLY A 63 14.32 22.85 46.14
C GLY A 63 13.98 22.56 44.68
N ASP A 64 12.96 23.23 44.12
CA ASP A 64 12.47 22.96 42.76
C ASP A 64 13.56 23.05 41.67
N ASN A 65 14.45 24.03 41.78
CA ASN A 65 15.55 24.20 40.82
C ASN A 65 16.57 23.07 40.92
N GLN A 66 16.85 22.57 42.13
CA GLN A 66 17.74 21.44 42.36
C GLN A 66 17.12 20.14 41.85
N ASN A 67 15.81 19.95 42.03
CA ASN A 67 15.07 18.81 41.47
C ASN A 67 15.09 18.81 39.94
N LYS A 68 14.90 19.97 39.29
CA LYS A 68 15.01 20.09 37.84
C LYS A 68 16.43 19.77 37.34
N ALA A 69 17.46 20.26 38.03
CA ALA A 69 18.86 19.96 37.70
C ALA A 69 19.17 18.47 37.88
N LEU A 70 18.70 17.86 38.97
CA LEU A 70 18.83 16.43 39.23
C LEU A 70 18.18 15.59 38.14
N ASN A 71 16.92 15.87 37.78
CA ASN A 71 16.22 15.16 36.72
C ASN A 71 16.91 15.32 35.36
N SER A 72 17.39 16.52 35.03
CA SER A 72 18.13 16.76 33.78
C SER A 72 19.45 16.00 33.75
N HIS A 73 20.18 15.97 34.87
CA HIS A 73 21.43 15.23 34.99
C HIS A 73 21.18 13.72 34.88
N CYS A 74 20.23 13.18 35.65
CA CYS A 74 19.89 11.77 35.63
C CYS A 74 19.28 11.30 34.31
N TRP A 75 18.58 12.19 33.59
CA TRP A 75 18.24 11.92 32.20
C TRP A 75 19.55 11.80 31.39
N SER A 76 20.35 12.86 31.28
CA SER A 76 21.52 12.90 30.38
C SER A 76 22.59 11.84 30.65
N GLU A 77 22.97 11.67 31.91
CA GLU A 77 24.12 10.86 32.38
C GLU A 77 23.71 9.65 33.23
N GLY A 78 22.41 9.37 33.35
CA GLY A 78 21.93 8.24 34.14
C GLY A 78 22.46 6.89 33.65
N PHE A 79 22.62 5.98 34.59
CA PHE A 79 22.80 4.55 34.34
C PHE A 79 21.57 3.82 34.87
N TYR A 80 21.43 2.56 34.48
CA TYR A 80 20.49 1.68 35.14
C TYR A 80 21.13 0.33 35.36
N VAL A 81 20.74 -0.26 36.48
CA VAL A 81 21.23 -1.55 36.95
C VAL A 81 20.09 -2.52 36.71
N THR A 82 20.31 -3.49 35.83
CA THR A 82 19.36 -4.59 35.64
C THR A 82 19.64 -5.66 36.70
N ASP A 83 18.83 -5.68 37.75
CA ASP A 83 18.78 -6.78 38.73
C ASP A 83 18.36 -8.07 37.95
N PRO A 84 19.01 -9.24 38.11
CA PRO A 84 20.00 -9.65 39.11
C PRO A 84 21.46 -9.63 38.63
N THR A 85 21.78 -8.97 37.52
CA THR A 85 23.10 -9.14 36.85
C THR A 85 24.11 -8.04 37.15
N ASP A 86 23.73 -7.00 37.90
CA ASP A 86 24.55 -5.80 38.17
C ASP A 86 25.15 -5.15 36.91
N ILE A 87 24.60 -5.43 35.73
CA ILE A 87 25.06 -4.82 34.49
C ILE A 87 24.57 -3.38 34.47
N THR A 88 25.50 -2.45 34.64
CA THR A 88 25.26 -1.02 34.48
C THR A 88 25.18 -0.70 32.99
N LYS A 89 23.99 -0.43 32.49
CA LYS A 89 23.77 0.05 31.12
C LYS A 89 23.55 1.56 31.17
N SER A 90 24.12 2.28 30.22
CA SER A 90 23.91 3.72 30.12
C SER A 90 22.47 4.00 29.67
N LEU A 91 21.81 4.96 30.33
CA LEU A 91 20.52 5.47 29.87
C LEU A 91 20.69 6.19 28.53
N LYS A 92 21.89 6.66 28.19
CA LYS A 92 22.20 7.38 26.95
C LYS A 92 21.97 6.58 25.69
N THR A 93 22.26 5.30 25.72
CA THR A 93 22.11 4.39 24.58
C THR A 93 20.73 3.74 24.53
N GLN A 94 19.80 4.19 25.39
CA GLN A 94 18.52 3.53 25.49
C GLN A 94 17.63 3.80 24.27
N PRO A 95 17.06 2.75 23.68
CA PRO A 95 16.16 2.83 22.53
C PRO A 95 15.00 3.80 22.71
N HIS A 96 14.41 3.81 23.91
CA HIS A 96 13.22 4.61 24.21
C HIS A 96 13.45 6.12 24.02
N ARG A 97 14.69 6.62 24.15
CA ARG A 97 15.01 8.04 23.93
C ARG A 97 14.88 8.49 22.49
N PHE A 98 15.20 7.58 21.57
CA PHE A 98 15.21 7.88 20.15
C PHE A 98 13.98 7.30 19.44
N PHE A 99 13.06 6.71 20.19
CA PHE A 99 11.94 5.96 19.63
C PHE A 99 11.00 6.84 18.78
N ALA A 100 10.68 8.06 19.24
CA ALA A 100 9.88 9.00 18.45
C ALA A 100 10.55 9.38 17.12
N ILE A 101 11.87 9.61 17.13
CA ILE A 101 12.66 9.90 15.93
C ILE A 101 12.68 8.68 15.01
N TYR A 102 12.86 7.49 15.58
CA TYR A 102 12.87 6.24 14.86
C TYR A 102 11.55 5.97 14.13
N LEU A 103 10.39 6.26 14.73
CA LEU A 103 9.10 6.19 14.05
C LEU A 103 9.01 7.16 12.86
N GLY A 104 9.59 8.36 12.97
CA GLY A 104 9.71 9.30 11.86
C GLY A 104 10.60 8.76 10.72
N VAL A 105 11.76 8.19 11.06
CA VAL A 105 12.66 7.56 10.07
C VAL A 105 11.98 6.36 9.41
N GLN A 106 11.29 5.51 10.18
CA GLN A 106 10.50 4.40 9.68
C GLN A 106 9.53 4.88 8.60
N ALA A 107 8.72 5.91 8.90
CA ALA A 107 7.76 6.46 7.96
C ALA A 107 8.43 6.97 6.67
N VAL A 108 9.55 7.70 6.77
CA VAL A 108 10.29 8.20 5.60
C VAL A 108 10.80 7.05 4.71
N VAL A 109 11.31 5.97 5.31
CA VAL A 109 11.79 4.81 4.55
C VAL A 109 10.65 4.10 3.83
N PHE A 110 9.48 3.96 4.47
CA PHE A 110 8.30 3.33 3.86
C PHE A 110 7.64 4.17 2.75
N ILE A 111 7.94 5.46 2.66
CA ILE A 111 7.51 6.30 1.53
C ILE A 111 8.31 5.98 0.25
N VAL A 112 9.56 5.50 0.38
CA VAL A 112 10.46 5.30 -0.76
C VAL A 112 9.91 4.34 -1.82
N PRO A 113 9.39 3.13 -1.50
CA PRO A 113 8.81 2.24 -2.51
C PRO A 113 7.67 2.89 -3.31
N VAL A 114 6.84 3.70 -2.65
CA VAL A 114 5.71 4.40 -3.28
C VAL A 114 6.20 5.48 -4.22
N LEU A 115 7.18 6.28 -3.80
CA LEU A 115 7.79 7.31 -4.67
C LEU A 115 8.48 6.67 -5.88
N VAL A 116 9.23 5.60 -5.67
CA VAL A 116 9.90 4.87 -6.75
C VAL A 116 8.88 4.28 -7.71
N TRP A 117 7.79 3.68 -7.21
CA TRP A 117 6.70 3.20 -8.05
C TRP A 117 6.09 4.32 -8.87
N ASN A 118 5.63 5.38 -8.22
CA ASN A 118 4.95 6.48 -8.89
C ASN A 118 5.83 7.15 -9.95
N THR A 119 7.12 7.38 -9.65
CA THR A 119 8.04 7.97 -10.63
C THR A 119 8.27 7.06 -11.84
N LEU A 120 8.29 5.73 -11.66
CA LEU A 120 8.57 4.78 -12.73
C LEU A 120 7.35 4.30 -13.52
N THR A 121 6.13 4.49 -13.01
CA THR A 121 4.91 3.93 -13.61
C THR A 121 3.76 4.91 -13.80
N LYS A 122 3.77 6.10 -13.17
CA LYS A 122 2.64 7.05 -13.26
C LYS A 122 2.25 7.39 -14.70
N ALA A 123 3.22 7.77 -15.53
CA ALA A 123 2.96 8.11 -16.94
C ALA A 123 2.36 6.92 -17.72
N THR A 124 2.87 5.72 -17.46
CA THR A 124 2.37 4.48 -18.07
C THR A 124 0.92 4.19 -17.63
N LEU A 125 0.64 4.25 -16.33
CA LEU A 125 -0.68 3.97 -15.79
C LEU A 125 -1.72 5.00 -16.24
N LEU A 126 -1.37 6.28 -16.28
CA LEU A 126 -2.24 7.33 -16.82
C LEU A 126 -2.51 7.14 -18.31
N GLY A 127 -1.49 6.76 -19.09
CA GLY A 127 -1.67 6.44 -20.51
C GLY A 127 -2.63 5.28 -20.73
N ILE A 128 -2.50 4.20 -19.94
CA ILE A 128 -3.42 3.06 -19.99
C ILE A 128 -4.83 3.48 -19.59
N LEU A 129 -4.98 4.28 -18.53
CA LEU A 129 -6.29 4.74 -18.07
C LEU A 129 -6.99 5.64 -19.09
N ALA A 130 -6.25 6.55 -19.72
CA ALA A 130 -6.77 7.38 -20.80
C ALA A 130 -7.18 6.53 -22.01
N ALA A 131 -6.33 5.60 -22.44
CA ALA A 131 -6.65 4.66 -23.53
C ALA A 131 -7.87 3.79 -23.20
N THR A 132 -7.99 3.34 -21.94
CA THR A 132 -9.15 2.60 -21.43
C THR A 132 -10.40 3.45 -21.58
N LYS A 133 -10.40 4.69 -21.06
CA LYS A 133 -11.56 5.59 -21.13
C LYS A 133 -12.02 5.83 -22.57
N THR A 134 -11.10 6.11 -23.49
CA THR A 134 -11.42 6.27 -24.91
C THR A 134 -12.02 5.00 -25.49
N PHE A 135 -11.42 3.84 -25.23
CA PHE A 135 -11.93 2.56 -25.68
C PHE A 135 -13.35 2.27 -25.19
N LEU A 136 -13.64 2.54 -23.91
CA LEU A 136 -14.98 2.31 -23.35
C LEU A 136 -16.02 3.25 -23.96
N SER A 137 -15.65 4.50 -24.26
CA SER A 137 -16.50 5.44 -24.98
C SER A 137 -16.82 4.93 -26.39
N ASP A 138 -15.79 4.56 -27.15
CA ASP A 138 -15.96 4.02 -28.50
C ASP A 138 -16.81 2.75 -28.50
N LEU A 139 -16.63 1.89 -27.49
CA LEU A 139 -17.39 0.66 -27.36
C LEU A 139 -18.87 0.94 -27.05
N ALA A 140 -19.16 1.92 -26.20
CA ALA A 140 -20.53 2.33 -25.90
C ALA A 140 -21.23 2.89 -27.15
N ASP A 141 -20.56 3.76 -27.91
CA ASP A 141 -21.11 4.33 -29.15
C ASP A 141 -21.40 3.22 -30.18
N LEU A 142 -20.47 2.28 -30.37
CA LEU A 142 -20.66 1.14 -31.27
C LEU A 142 -21.78 0.19 -30.82
N LEU A 143 -22.01 0.06 -29.52
CA LEU A 143 -23.10 -0.74 -28.96
C LEU A 143 -24.46 -0.08 -29.21
N ILE A 144 -24.54 1.25 -29.05
CA ILE A 144 -25.76 2.03 -29.32
C ILE A 144 -26.09 1.99 -30.82
N ASP A 145 -25.10 2.23 -31.68
CA ASP A 145 -25.26 2.13 -33.14
C ASP A 145 -25.70 0.72 -33.56
N GLY A 146 -25.21 -0.31 -32.88
CA GLY A 146 -25.58 -1.70 -33.14
C GLY A 146 -26.97 -2.08 -32.63
N SER A 147 -27.46 -1.47 -31.55
CA SER A 147 -28.82 -1.71 -31.04
C SER A 147 -29.90 -1.05 -31.87
N ASP A 148 -29.58 0.08 -32.50
CA ASP A 148 -30.52 0.86 -33.31
C ASP A 148 -30.61 0.35 -34.77
N ALA A 149 -29.80 -0.65 -35.14
CA ALA A 149 -29.81 -1.25 -36.45
C ALA A 149 -31.08 -2.10 -36.69
N GLU A 150 -31.94 -1.68 -37.61
CA GLU A 150 -33.14 -2.43 -38.01
C GLU A 150 -32.83 -3.66 -38.88
N ASP A 151 -31.68 -3.66 -39.57
CA ASP A 151 -31.22 -4.78 -40.43
C ASP A 151 -30.21 -5.68 -39.69
N VAL A 152 -30.46 -6.99 -39.73
CA VAL A 152 -29.56 -8.06 -39.24
C VAL A 152 -28.15 -7.90 -39.79
N ARG A 153 -28.02 -7.46 -41.06
CA ARG A 153 -26.72 -7.24 -41.69
C ARG A 153 -25.95 -6.08 -41.04
N GLU A 154 -26.63 -4.99 -40.69
CA GLU A 154 -26.02 -3.83 -40.06
C GLU A 154 -25.59 -4.14 -38.62
N ALA A 155 -26.43 -4.86 -37.88
CA ALA A 155 -26.07 -5.39 -36.56
C ALA A 155 -24.84 -6.32 -36.62
N GLY A 156 -24.76 -7.18 -37.65
CA GLY A 156 -23.59 -8.03 -37.90
C GLY A 156 -22.31 -7.24 -38.15
N ILE A 157 -22.39 -6.15 -38.93
CA ILE A 157 -21.23 -5.26 -39.19
C ILE A 157 -20.80 -4.53 -37.92
N ALA A 158 -21.74 -4.02 -37.12
CA ALA A 158 -21.45 -3.37 -35.84
C ALA A 158 -20.73 -4.33 -34.88
N MET A 159 -21.20 -5.58 -34.78
CA MET A 159 -20.55 -6.62 -33.98
C MET A 159 -19.11 -6.93 -34.43
N VAL A 160 -18.85 -7.01 -35.75
CA VAL A 160 -17.49 -7.18 -36.26
C VAL A 160 -16.59 -6.00 -35.89
N LYS A 161 -17.10 -4.76 -36.00
CA LYS A 161 -16.36 -3.55 -35.59
C LYS A 161 -16.03 -3.57 -34.10
N ILE A 162 -16.99 -3.93 -33.25
CA ILE A 162 -16.80 -4.10 -31.81
C ILE A 162 -15.67 -5.09 -31.52
N ARG A 163 -15.69 -6.27 -32.16
CA ARG A 163 -14.63 -7.28 -32.00
C ARG A 163 -13.26 -6.74 -32.39
N MET A 164 -13.14 -6.08 -33.54
CA MET A 164 -11.88 -5.49 -33.96
C MET A 164 -11.40 -4.42 -32.97
N ARG A 165 -12.30 -3.60 -32.43
CA ARG A 165 -11.94 -2.54 -31.48
C ARG A 165 -11.44 -3.11 -30.16
N ILE A 166 -12.10 -4.15 -29.64
CA ILE A 166 -11.65 -4.89 -28.45
C ILE A 166 -10.26 -5.48 -28.69
N ALA A 167 -10.05 -6.15 -29.83
CA ALA A 167 -8.76 -6.76 -30.17
C ALA A 167 -7.63 -5.71 -30.29
N GLN A 168 -7.90 -4.58 -30.96
CA GLN A 168 -6.94 -3.47 -31.10
C GLN A 168 -6.57 -2.85 -29.75
N TYR A 169 -7.57 -2.58 -28.89
CA TYR A 169 -7.34 -2.04 -27.56
C TYR A 169 -6.49 -2.99 -26.72
N TYR A 170 -6.78 -4.29 -26.80
CA TYR A 170 -6.02 -5.32 -26.12
C TYR A 170 -4.56 -5.34 -26.58
N GLU A 171 -4.32 -5.44 -27.89
CA GLU A 171 -2.97 -5.50 -28.46
C GLU A 171 -2.15 -4.26 -28.09
N SER A 172 -2.75 -3.07 -28.20
CA SER A 172 -2.10 -1.81 -27.81
C SER A 172 -1.78 -1.75 -26.32
N THR A 173 -2.72 -2.12 -25.45
CA THR A 173 -2.51 -2.08 -23.99
C THR A 173 -1.44 -3.08 -23.57
N MET A 174 -1.40 -4.22 -24.25
CA MET A 174 -0.42 -5.27 -24.03
C MET A 174 0.98 -4.89 -24.42
N GLU A 175 1.15 -4.40 -25.64
CA GLU A 175 2.43 -3.92 -26.12
C GLU A 175 2.98 -2.86 -25.18
N PHE A 176 2.11 -1.95 -24.72
CA PHE A 176 2.48 -0.91 -23.79
C PHE A 176 2.84 -1.45 -22.39
N ALA A 177 2.07 -2.39 -21.85
CA ALA A 177 2.36 -3.04 -20.56
C ALA A 177 3.66 -3.87 -20.60
N TYR A 178 3.90 -4.57 -21.71
CA TYR A 178 5.12 -5.35 -21.95
C TYR A 178 6.35 -4.45 -22.06
N ASN A 179 6.29 -3.43 -22.91
CA ASN A 179 7.39 -2.49 -23.15
C ASN A 179 7.75 -1.70 -21.89
N SER A 180 6.75 -1.34 -21.07
CA SER A 180 6.96 -0.63 -19.80
C SER A 180 7.45 -1.52 -18.66
N LYS A 181 7.47 -2.85 -18.84
CA LYS A 181 7.86 -3.86 -17.84
C LYS A 181 7.10 -3.70 -16.52
N ILE A 182 5.81 -3.35 -16.59
CA ILE A 182 5.05 -2.93 -15.42
C ILE A 182 4.92 -4.04 -14.36
N ALA A 183 4.77 -5.30 -14.77
CA ALA A 183 4.68 -6.43 -13.83
C ALA A 183 5.97 -6.66 -13.05
N ILE A 184 7.13 -6.52 -13.69
CA ILE A 184 8.43 -6.67 -13.01
C ILE A 184 8.59 -5.55 -11.99
N LYS A 185 8.26 -4.30 -12.36
CA LYS A 185 8.29 -3.16 -11.44
C LYS A 185 7.34 -3.38 -10.25
N PHE A 186 6.17 -3.96 -10.50
CA PHE A 186 5.16 -4.19 -9.47
C PHE A 186 5.60 -5.27 -8.48
N ILE A 187 6.08 -6.41 -8.97
CA ILE A 187 6.65 -7.47 -8.14
C ILE A 187 7.86 -6.94 -7.37
N GLY A 188 8.72 -6.14 -8.01
CA GLY A 188 9.86 -5.48 -7.36
C GLY A 188 9.44 -4.58 -6.19
N ARG A 189 8.38 -3.77 -6.38
CA ARG A 189 7.78 -2.96 -5.30
C ARG A 189 7.32 -3.84 -4.14
N LEU A 190 6.53 -4.88 -4.42
CA LEU A 190 6.02 -5.81 -3.40
C LEU A 190 7.13 -6.47 -2.59
N LEU A 191 8.18 -6.96 -3.26
CA LEU A 191 9.32 -7.59 -2.62
C LEU A 191 10.12 -6.58 -1.76
N LEU A 192 10.29 -5.35 -2.25
CA LEU A 192 10.95 -4.28 -1.49
C LEU A 192 10.14 -3.91 -0.23
N GLU A 193 8.83 -3.72 -0.35
CA GLU A 193 7.95 -3.43 0.79
C GLU A 193 7.98 -4.56 1.81
N MET A 194 7.93 -5.82 1.38
CA MET A 194 8.08 -6.99 2.26
C MET A 194 9.43 -7.01 2.98
N ALA A 195 10.52 -6.78 2.25
CA ALA A 195 11.85 -6.75 2.83
C ALA A 195 11.97 -5.64 3.89
N LEU A 196 11.39 -4.47 3.63
CA LEU A 196 11.34 -3.37 4.60
C LEU A 196 10.49 -3.76 5.82
N LEU A 197 9.29 -4.33 5.64
CA LEU A 197 8.42 -4.76 6.73
C LEU A 197 9.13 -5.77 7.65
N VAL A 198 9.71 -6.81 7.08
CA VAL A 198 10.47 -7.82 7.86
C VAL A 198 11.66 -7.15 8.57
N THR A 199 12.42 -6.31 7.87
CA THR A 199 13.58 -5.61 8.44
C THR A 199 13.17 -4.75 9.64
N PHE A 200 12.12 -3.93 9.51
CA PHE A 200 11.66 -3.06 10.60
C PHE A 200 11.05 -3.84 11.76
N ILE A 201 10.33 -4.95 11.51
CA ILE A 201 9.85 -5.84 12.59
C ILE A 201 11.04 -6.43 13.36
N VAL A 202 12.05 -6.95 12.65
CA VAL A 202 13.26 -7.50 13.28
C VAL A 202 13.99 -6.42 14.07
N ILE A 203 14.21 -5.24 13.50
CA ILE A 203 14.83 -4.11 14.21
C ILE A 203 14.01 -3.76 15.45
N GLN A 204 12.68 -3.67 15.38
CA GLN A 204 11.82 -3.38 16.53
C GLN A 204 11.97 -4.42 17.65
N LEU A 205 12.09 -5.70 17.31
CA LEU A 205 12.24 -6.78 18.28
C LEU A 205 13.65 -6.83 18.91
N PHE A 206 14.69 -6.40 18.19
CA PHE A 206 16.06 -6.36 18.72
C PHE A 206 16.37 -5.07 19.48
N VAL A 207 15.82 -3.95 19.00
CA VAL A 207 16.07 -2.63 19.55
C VAL A 207 15.23 -2.43 20.81
N TYR A 208 13.98 -2.91 20.84
CA TYR A 208 13.12 -2.70 22.00
C TYR A 208 13.20 -3.86 22.99
N ASP A 209 13.92 -3.65 24.09
CA ASP A 209 13.96 -4.59 25.21
C ASP A 209 12.75 -4.33 26.12
N SER A 210 11.62 -4.99 25.83
CA SER A 210 10.40 -4.89 26.66
C SER A 210 10.59 -5.46 28.07
N SER A 211 11.72 -6.13 28.35
CA SER A 211 12.01 -6.68 29.67
C SER A 211 12.71 -5.67 30.59
N SER A 212 13.03 -4.47 30.10
CA SER A 212 13.69 -3.45 30.92
C SER A 212 12.82 -3.05 32.11
N GLU A 213 13.30 -3.28 33.33
CA GLU A 213 12.61 -2.86 34.55
C GLU A 213 12.40 -1.33 34.56
N LYS A 214 11.25 -0.90 35.10
CA LYS A 214 10.82 0.52 35.16
C LYS A 214 11.60 1.36 36.19
N ARG A 215 12.58 0.78 36.87
CA ARG A 215 13.32 1.39 37.98
C ARG A 215 14.76 1.62 37.56
N PHE A 216 15.24 2.83 37.77
CA PHE A 216 16.57 3.27 37.34
C PHE A 216 17.29 3.90 38.52
N TYR A 217 18.60 3.67 38.62
CA TYR A 217 19.43 4.25 39.67
C TYR A 217 20.41 5.25 39.05
N CYS A 218 20.22 6.52 39.39
CA CYS A 218 21.12 7.57 38.97
C CYS A 218 22.26 7.74 39.98
N VAL A 219 23.50 7.68 39.49
CA VAL A 219 24.70 7.93 40.30
C VAL A 219 25.12 9.39 40.11
N LEU A 220 25.21 10.14 41.20
CA LEU A 220 25.60 11.55 41.16
C LEU A 220 27.13 11.71 41.16
N PRO A 221 27.69 12.65 40.38
CA PRO A 221 29.13 12.93 40.41
C PRO A 221 29.53 13.59 41.74
N GLY A 222 30.52 13.01 42.42
CA GLY A 222 31.08 13.51 43.68
C GLY A 222 30.85 12.58 44.88
N ASN A 223 31.37 12.95 46.06
CA ASN A 223 31.34 12.18 47.32
C ASN A 223 29.93 11.90 47.91
N TYR A 224 28.87 12.08 47.13
CA TYR A 224 27.51 11.70 47.49
C TYR A 224 27.36 10.19 47.31
N THR A 225 27.42 9.43 48.40
CA THR A 225 27.18 7.98 48.45
C THR A 225 25.75 7.55 48.10
N ASN A 226 24.96 8.41 47.46
CA ASN A 226 23.52 8.25 47.35
C ASN A 226 23.15 8.02 45.89
N GLN A 227 22.96 6.75 45.54
CA GLN A 227 22.16 6.38 44.37
C GLN A 227 20.76 6.98 44.56
N VAL A 228 20.26 7.68 43.53
CA VAL A 228 18.90 8.22 43.53
C VAL A 228 18.02 7.30 42.70
N HIS A 229 16.92 6.85 43.29
CA HIS A 229 15.91 6.08 42.57
C HIS A 229 15.13 7.00 41.64
N CYS A 230 15.03 6.62 40.37
CA CYS A 230 14.27 7.34 39.36
C CYS A 230 13.31 6.39 38.63
N THR A 231 12.20 6.94 38.16
CA THR A 231 11.22 6.23 37.32
C THR A 231 11.02 6.97 36.00
N LEU A 232 10.68 6.22 34.95
CA LEU A 232 10.29 6.75 33.65
C LEU A 232 8.76 6.65 33.51
N PRO A 233 8.00 7.71 33.82
CA PRO A 233 6.54 7.65 33.79
C PRO A 233 5.97 7.39 32.38
N MET A 234 6.75 7.68 31.34
CA MET A 234 6.36 7.46 29.94
C MET A 234 6.62 6.04 29.43
N LEU A 235 7.29 5.17 30.20
CA LEU A 235 7.68 3.85 29.69
C LEU A 235 6.45 3.02 29.30
N ASP A 236 5.40 3.02 30.12
CA ASP A 236 4.15 2.31 29.85
C ASP A 236 3.46 2.78 28.57
N MET A 237 3.49 4.09 28.33
CA MET A 237 2.95 4.67 27.11
C MET A 237 3.80 4.28 25.89
N LEU A 238 5.12 4.25 26.06
CA LEU A 238 6.05 3.88 25.01
C LEU A 238 5.96 2.38 24.67
N ASP A 239 5.77 1.51 25.66
CA ASP A 239 5.45 0.10 25.49
C ASP A 239 4.18 -0.07 24.64
N ASN A 240 3.11 0.63 25.01
CA ASN A 240 1.84 0.57 24.26
C ASN A 240 1.99 1.04 22.82
N VAL A 241 2.72 2.15 22.58
CA VAL A 241 2.98 2.64 21.22
C VAL A 241 3.85 1.66 20.44
N TRP A 242 4.85 1.06 21.08
CA TRP A 242 5.69 0.04 20.47
C TRP A 242 4.87 -1.19 20.06
N TYR A 243 4.07 -1.77 20.97
CA TYR A 243 3.19 -2.89 20.66
C TYR A 243 2.24 -2.56 19.50
N ALA A 244 1.61 -1.39 19.54
CA ALA A 244 0.70 -0.96 18.48
C ALA A 244 1.40 -0.85 17.12
N ASN A 245 2.63 -0.31 17.07
CA ASN A 245 3.41 -0.23 15.84
C ASN A 245 3.85 -1.60 15.34
N VAL A 246 4.31 -2.51 16.21
CA VAL A 246 4.69 -3.88 15.83
C VAL A 246 3.48 -4.63 15.28
N ILE A 247 2.31 -4.51 15.91
CA ILE A 247 1.06 -5.10 15.42
C ILE A 247 0.68 -4.52 14.05
N ALA A 248 0.77 -3.19 13.87
CA ALA A 248 0.48 -2.54 12.60
C ALA A 248 1.40 -3.04 11.48
N LEU A 249 2.71 -3.18 11.75
CA LEU A 249 3.67 -3.76 10.82
C LEU A 249 3.36 -5.23 10.51
N GLY A 250 2.94 -6.01 11.50
CA GLY A 250 2.51 -7.41 11.31
C GLY A 250 1.27 -7.53 10.42
N ILE A 251 0.27 -6.67 10.61
CA ILE A 251 -0.93 -6.61 9.75
C ILE A 251 -0.54 -6.21 8.33
N ALA A 252 0.31 -5.19 8.17
CA ALA A 252 0.80 -4.77 6.86
C ALA A 252 1.57 -5.88 6.13
N LEU A 253 2.39 -6.65 6.87
CA LEU A 253 3.10 -7.82 6.35
C LEU A 253 2.12 -8.90 5.88
N LEU A 254 1.10 -9.22 6.68
CA LEU A 254 0.08 -10.19 6.31
C LEU A 254 -0.63 -9.78 5.02
N ILE A 255 -1.05 -8.51 4.90
CA ILE A 255 -1.68 -7.98 3.70
C ILE A 255 -0.75 -8.19 2.50
N ASN A 256 0.51 -7.77 2.59
CA ASN A 256 1.46 -7.92 1.49
C ASN A 256 1.73 -9.39 1.10
N ILE A 257 1.77 -10.32 2.07
CA ILE A 257 1.87 -11.75 1.79
C ILE A 257 0.65 -12.23 0.99
N VAL A 258 -0.56 -11.85 1.40
CA VAL A 258 -1.79 -12.22 0.69
C VAL A 258 -1.77 -11.68 -0.74
N PHE A 259 -1.31 -10.45 -0.95
CA PHE A 259 -1.17 -9.86 -2.29
C PHE A 259 -0.14 -10.59 -3.15
N ILE A 260 1.02 -10.94 -2.60
CA ILE A 260 2.04 -11.71 -3.32
C ILE A 260 1.52 -13.11 -3.67
N CYS A 261 0.90 -13.81 -2.72
CA CYS A 261 0.30 -15.12 -2.98
C CYS A 261 -0.80 -15.05 -4.04
N GLY A 262 -1.66 -14.02 -3.99
CA GLY A 262 -2.69 -13.76 -4.99
C GLY A 262 -2.10 -13.48 -6.37
N ALA A 263 -1.06 -12.64 -6.43
CA ALA A 263 -0.31 -12.37 -7.65
C ALA A 263 0.28 -13.66 -8.21
N ILE A 264 1.08 -14.41 -7.44
CA ILE A 264 1.69 -15.68 -7.85
C ILE A 264 0.63 -16.68 -8.32
N LYS A 265 -0.49 -16.84 -7.60
CA LYS A 265 -1.58 -17.71 -8.02
C LYS A 265 -2.11 -17.33 -9.40
N LYS A 266 -2.35 -16.03 -9.65
CA LYS A 266 -2.76 -15.52 -10.97
C LYS A 266 -1.67 -15.71 -12.03
N LEU A 267 -0.39 -15.64 -11.67
CA LEU A 267 0.71 -15.94 -12.60
C LEU A 267 0.75 -17.43 -13.00
N CYS A 268 0.50 -18.32 -12.04
CA CYS A 268 0.51 -19.76 -12.23
C CYS A 268 -0.76 -20.29 -12.92
N GLN A 269 -1.88 -19.57 -12.81
CA GLN A 269 -3.10 -19.93 -13.52
C GLN A 269 -2.87 -19.84 -15.02
N ARG A 270 -3.10 -20.95 -15.72
CA ARG A 270 -2.96 -21.05 -17.18
C ARG A 270 -4.13 -20.39 -17.92
N SER A 271 -5.06 -19.76 -17.21
CA SER A 271 -6.28 -19.20 -17.80
C SER A 271 -5.94 -18.10 -18.81
N THR A 272 -6.64 -18.21 -19.92
CA THR A 272 -6.96 -17.12 -20.85
C THR A 272 -7.74 -16.03 -20.10
N PRO A 273 -7.73 -14.77 -20.57
CA PRO A 273 -8.63 -13.74 -20.04
C PRO A 273 -10.09 -14.22 -20.07
N ASP A 274 -10.65 -14.55 -18.91
CA ASP A 274 -12.03 -15.07 -18.80
C ASP A 274 -13.07 -14.00 -19.19
N ILE A 275 -12.75 -12.70 -19.03
CA ILE A 275 -13.67 -11.58 -19.28
C ILE A 275 -14.19 -11.53 -20.74
N PHE A 276 -13.44 -12.07 -21.70
CA PHE A 276 -13.84 -12.06 -23.12
C PHE A 276 -14.25 -13.44 -23.65
N MET A 277 -14.06 -14.50 -22.87
CA MET A 277 -14.54 -15.85 -23.19
C MET A 277 -16.06 -15.99 -22.99
N GLU A 278 -16.66 -15.14 -22.15
CA GLU A 278 -18.11 -15.11 -21.91
C GLU A 278 -18.89 -14.24 -22.90
N LEU A 279 -18.20 -13.45 -23.75
CA LEU A 279 -18.87 -12.87 -24.89
C LEU A 279 -19.28 -14.01 -25.84
N PRO A 280 -20.48 -14.00 -26.43
CA PRO A 280 -21.04 -15.10 -27.23
C PRO A 280 -20.34 -15.27 -28.60
N PHE A 281 -19.05 -14.96 -28.67
CA PHE A 281 -18.31 -14.64 -29.87
C PHE A 281 -16.93 -15.29 -29.80
N ASP A 282 -16.70 -16.33 -30.60
CA ASP A 282 -15.34 -16.81 -30.87
C ASP A 282 -14.56 -15.69 -31.54
N VAL A 283 -13.75 -14.97 -30.77
CA VAL A 283 -12.78 -14.00 -31.28
C VAL A 283 -11.53 -14.78 -31.64
N ASP A 284 -11.29 -14.96 -32.94
CA ASP A 284 -9.98 -15.40 -33.44
C ASP A 284 -8.95 -14.34 -33.06
N TYR A 285 -8.29 -14.54 -31.93
CA TYR A 285 -7.19 -13.67 -31.53
C TYR A 285 -6.10 -13.75 -32.60
N PRO A 286 -5.60 -12.61 -33.11
CA PRO A 286 -4.53 -12.62 -34.08
C PRO A 286 -3.38 -13.44 -33.51
N SER A 287 -2.92 -14.44 -34.27
CA SER A 287 -1.90 -15.44 -33.88
C SER A 287 -0.49 -14.84 -33.72
N ASN A 288 -0.41 -13.54 -33.41
CA ASN A 288 0.81 -12.77 -33.26
C ASN A 288 1.71 -13.38 -32.19
N SER A 289 2.99 -13.51 -32.52
CA SER A 289 4.04 -14.15 -31.72
C SER A 289 4.24 -13.53 -30.34
N VAL A 290 3.81 -12.27 -30.14
CA VAL A 290 3.97 -11.50 -28.90
C VAL A 290 3.28 -12.19 -27.71
N TRP A 291 2.12 -12.81 -27.96
CA TRP A 291 1.33 -13.56 -26.98
C TRP A 291 2.04 -14.80 -26.42
N LYS A 292 3.03 -15.33 -27.14
CA LYS A 292 3.77 -16.52 -26.72
C LYS A 292 4.82 -16.21 -25.66
N THR A 293 5.15 -14.93 -25.44
CA THR A 293 6.15 -14.58 -24.41
C THR A 293 5.51 -14.61 -23.02
N SER A 294 6.12 -15.37 -22.12
CA SER A 294 5.66 -15.51 -20.72
C SER A 294 5.49 -14.15 -20.02
N GLN A 295 6.34 -13.18 -20.34
CA GLN A 295 6.33 -11.84 -19.74
C GLN A 295 5.19 -10.93 -20.23
N ALA A 296 4.79 -11.02 -21.50
CA ALA A 296 3.63 -10.26 -22.00
C ALA A 296 2.36 -10.77 -21.30
N ASN A 297 2.19 -12.09 -21.24
CA ASN A 297 1.08 -12.73 -20.53
C ASN A 297 1.06 -12.38 -19.02
N LEU A 298 2.24 -12.32 -18.39
CA LEU A 298 2.40 -11.87 -17.01
C LEU A 298 1.91 -10.44 -16.80
N SER A 299 2.37 -9.52 -17.65
CA SER A 299 2.04 -8.10 -17.58
C SER A 299 0.54 -7.88 -17.82
N TYR A 300 -0.03 -8.64 -18.75
CA TYR A 300 -1.46 -8.65 -18.99
C TYR A 300 -2.27 -9.05 -17.78
N LYS A 301 -2.03 -10.25 -17.25
CA LYS A 301 -2.82 -10.85 -16.16
C LYS A 301 -2.78 -9.98 -14.93
N LEU A 302 -1.62 -9.39 -14.68
CA LEU A 302 -1.43 -8.49 -13.57
C LEU A 302 -2.16 -7.16 -13.79
N MET A 303 -2.13 -6.60 -15.00
CA MET A 303 -2.89 -5.39 -15.34
C MET A 303 -4.40 -5.62 -15.33
N SER A 304 -4.91 -6.71 -15.90
CA SER A 304 -6.33 -6.99 -15.93
C SER A 304 -6.88 -7.31 -14.54
N SER A 305 -6.23 -8.21 -13.78
CA SER A 305 -6.74 -8.57 -12.46
C SER A 305 -6.56 -7.48 -11.42
N LEU A 306 -5.50 -6.67 -11.52
CA LEU A 306 -5.29 -5.62 -10.53
C LEU A 306 -5.97 -4.34 -10.97
N PHE A 307 -5.73 -3.87 -12.19
CA PHE A 307 -6.20 -2.55 -12.62
C PHE A 307 -7.66 -2.56 -13.05
N TRP A 308 -8.13 -3.57 -13.79
CA TRP A 308 -9.51 -3.58 -14.29
C TRP A 308 -10.50 -4.05 -13.23
N GLU A 309 -10.21 -5.11 -12.48
CA GLU A 309 -11.12 -5.60 -11.42
C GLU A 309 -11.28 -4.59 -10.26
N ASN A 310 -10.31 -3.70 -10.03
CA ASN A 310 -10.36 -2.71 -8.94
C ASN A 310 -10.73 -1.28 -9.37
N ASN A 311 -11.01 -1.04 -10.65
CA ASN A 311 -11.42 0.30 -11.13
C ASN A 311 -12.95 0.42 -11.31
N PRO A 312 -13.58 1.48 -10.77
CA PRO A 312 -15.02 1.70 -10.89
C PRO A 312 -15.47 1.97 -12.34
N ILE A 313 -14.57 2.46 -13.18
CA ILE A 313 -14.81 2.67 -14.63
C ILE A 313 -15.07 1.33 -15.32
N THR A 314 -14.37 0.26 -14.93
CA THR A 314 -14.65 -1.10 -15.42
C THR A 314 -15.98 -1.62 -14.88
N THR A 315 -16.38 -1.23 -13.66
CA THR A 315 -17.70 -1.55 -13.10
C THR A 315 -18.83 -0.91 -13.91
N GLN A 316 -18.62 0.29 -14.50
CA GLN A 316 -19.58 0.87 -15.45
C GLN A 316 -19.67 0.06 -16.74
N LEU A 317 -18.55 -0.45 -17.28
CA LEU A 317 -18.58 -1.35 -18.43
C LEU A 317 -19.30 -2.67 -18.10
N PHE A 318 -19.04 -3.26 -16.92
CA PHE A 318 -19.78 -4.42 -16.44
C PHE A 318 -21.27 -4.13 -16.29
N MET A 319 -21.64 -2.93 -15.83
CA MET A 319 -23.03 -2.48 -15.79
C MET A 319 -23.64 -2.42 -17.19
N VAL A 320 -22.96 -1.78 -18.15
CA VAL A 320 -23.42 -1.66 -19.53
C VAL A 320 -23.55 -3.04 -20.19
N GLN A 321 -22.57 -3.92 -20.03
CA GLN A 321 -22.63 -5.31 -20.51
C GLN A 321 -23.74 -6.12 -19.83
N SER A 322 -23.95 -5.97 -18.53
CA SER A 322 -25.01 -6.66 -17.80
C SER A 322 -26.42 -6.18 -18.17
N LEU A 323 -26.55 -4.90 -18.56
CA LEU A 323 -27.82 -4.29 -18.99
C LEU A 323 -28.13 -4.59 -20.46
N SER A 324 -27.13 -4.61 -21.35
CA SER A 324 -27.35 -4.82 -22.79
C SER A 324 -27.38 -6.28 -23.22
N ALA A 325 -26.61 -7.17 -22.56
CA ALA A 325 -26.52 -8.57 -22.97
C ALA A 325 -27.71 -9.44 -22.51
N ASN A 326 -28.42 -9.03 -21.45
CA ASN A 326 -29.39 -9.92 -20.79
C ASN A 326 -30.82 -9.80 -21.33
N GLU A 327 -31.23 -8.63 -21.85
CA GLU A 327 -32.61 -8.41 -22.28
C GLU A 327 -32.79 -8.52 -23.81
N GLN A 328 -32.08 -7.72 -24.60
CA GLN A 328 -32.30 -7.68 -26.06
C GLN A 328 -31.67 -8.84 -26.82
N LEU A 329 -30.46 -9.28 -26.43
CA LEU A 329 -29.78 -10.38 -27.12
C LEU A 329 -30.45 -11.73 -26.85
N SER A 330 -30.94 -11.93 -25.62
CA SER A 330 -31.76 -13.09 -25.21
C SER A 330 -33.07 -13.16 -26.01
N GLU A 331 -33.78 -12.04 -26.14
CA GLU A 331 -35.02 -11.98 -26.94
C GLU A 331 -34.78 -12.23 -28.43
N ASN A 332 -33.70 -11.68 -29.00
CA ASN A 332 -33.44 -11.81 -30.44
C ASN A 332 -32.91 -13.21 -30.81
N LEU A 333 -32.09 -13.85 -29.96
CA LEU A 333 -31.68 -15.24 -30.16
C LEU A 333 -32.84 -16.23 -29.97
N MET A 334 -33.76 -15.98 -29.03
CA MET A 334 -35.00 -16.76 -28.93
C MET A 334 -35.87 -16.63 -30.20
N LYS A 335 -36.00 -15.44 -30.78
CA LYS A 335 -36.78 -15.22 -32.00
C LYS A 335 -36.16 -15.92 -33.23
N MET A 336 -34.83 -15.95 -33.35
CA MET A 336 -34.14 -16.61 -34.48
C MET A 336 -34.22 -18.14 -34.42
N ASN A 337 -34.06 -18.76 -33.24
CA ASN A 337 -34.17 -20.22 -33.10
C ASN A 337 -35.58 -20.76 -33.44
N ILE A 338 -36.61 -19.93 -33.26
CA ILE A 338 -38.00 -20.27 -33.60
C ILE A 338 -38.24 -20.20 -35.11
N GLN A 339 -37.55 -19.30 -35.83
CA GLN A 339 -37.66 -19.17 -37.29
C GLN A 339 -36.91 -20.27 -38.05
N GLU A 340 -35.73 -20.68 -37.60
CA GLU A 340 -35.00 -21.81 -38.24
C GLU A 340 -35.63 -23.17 -37.97
N SER A 341 -36.42 -23.35 -36.89
CA SER A 341 -37.15 -24.61 -36.66
C SER A 341 -38.48 -24.70 -37.44
N SER A 342 -38.92 -23.60 -38.06
CA SER A 342 -40.20 -23.51 -38.76
C SER A 342 -40.08 -23.33 -40.28
N ALA A 343 -38.87 -23.13 -40.78
CA ALA A 343 -38.49 -23.28 -42.19
C ALA A 343 -37.91 -24.67 -42.44
#